data_AF-A0A7V3GUX9-F1
#
_entry.id   AF-A0A7V3GUX9-F1
#
_cell.length_a   1.000
_cell.length_b   1.000
_cell.length_c   1.000
_cell.angle_alpha   90.00
_cell.angle_beta   90.00
_cell.angle_gamma   90.00
#
_symmetry.space_group_name_H-M   'P 1'
#
loop_
_entity.id
_entity.type
_entity.pdbx_description
1 polymer ?
#
loop_
_entity_poly.entity_id
_entity_poly.type
_entity_poly.pdbx_seq_one_letter_code
_entity_poly.pdbx_strand_id
1 'polypeptide(L)'
;ALRVAQRLQPEEVILLGALGGRLDQTLANIFLLAHPDYADLRVTLVSGPERAWVMRDEIVVRGRPGDLLSVIPLTPDVTGLTYHHGLRWRLTDAVMPFGSSRGVSNELVAEEARLSLKTGVALVIHRESNR
;
A
#
# COMPACT_ATOMS: atom_id res chain seq x y z
N ALA A 1 18.43 -9.25 -5.39
CA ALA A 1 17.29 -9.68 -6.23
C ALA A 1 16.56 -8.48 -6.85
N LEU A 2 15.94 -7.59 -6.07
CA LEU A 2 15.10 -6.50 -6.61
C LEU A 2 15.82 -5.57 -7.60
N ARG A 3 17.05 -5.13 -7.29
CA ARG A 3 17.89 -4.35 -8.22
C ARG A 3 18.17 -5.07 -9.55
N VAL A 4 18.29 -6.40 -9.53
CA VAL A 4 18.47 -7.19 -10.75
C VAL A 4 17.16 -7.26 -11.53
N ALA A 5 16.04 -7.50 -10.85
CA ALA A 5 14.72 -7.49 -11.46
C ALA A 5 14.42 -6.14 -12.14
N GLN A 6 14.75 -5.02 -11.50
CA GLN A 6 14.57 -3.69 -12.07
C GLN A 6 15.27 -3.51 -13.44
N ARG A 7 16.47 -4.08 -13.60
CA ARG A 7 17.22 -4.01 -14.88
C ARG A 7 16.55 -4.79 -16.01
N LEU A 8 15.67 -5.72 -15.69
CA LEU A 8 14.87 -6.45 -16.67
C LEU A 8 13.62 -5.66 -17.11
N GLN A 9 13.36 -4.50 -16.51
CA GLN A 9 12.23 -3.62 -16.80
C GLN A 9 10.87 -4.33 -16.84
N PRO A 10 10.51 -5.11 -15.80
CA PRO A 10 9.22 -5.79 -15.76
C PRO A 10 8.09 -4.78 -15.54
N GLU A 11 6.88 -5.17 -15.94
CA GLU A 11 5.67 -4.40 -15.62
C GLU A 11 5.31 -4.47 -14.12
N GLU A 12 5.59 -5.61 -13.48
CA GLU A 12 5.35 -5.86 -12.05
C GLU A 12 6.39 -6.84 -11.48
N VAL A 13 6.72 -6.66 -10.20
CA VAL A 13 7.49 -7.62 -9.39
C VAL A 13 6.65 -8.07 -8.20
N ILE A 14 6.42 -9.37 -8.09
CA ILE A 14 5.73 -9.97 -6.94
C ILE A 14 6.76 -10.63 -6.03
N LEU A 15 6.82 -10.21 -4.76
CA LEU A 15 7.70 -10.77 -3.74
C LEU A 15 6.91 -11.68 -2.79
N LEU A 16 7.19 -12.98 -2.88
CA LEU A 16 6.61 -14.02 -2.02
C LEU A 16 7.51 -14.27 -0.81
N GLY A 17 6.92 -14.67 0.32
CA GLY A 17 7.67 -14.99 1.54
C GLY A 17 8.41 -13.79 2.17
N ALA A 18 8.02 -12.57 1.78
CA ALA A 18 8.64 -11.33 2.23
C ALA A 18 8.02 -10.75 3.52
N LEU A 19 6.93 -11.34 4.02
CA LEU A 19 6.21 -10.92 5.22
C LEU A 19 6.07 -12.10 6.19
N GLY A 20 6.18 -11.83 7.48
CA GLY A 20 5.93 -12.80 8.56
C GLY A 20 7.18 -13.44 9.16
N GLY A 21 7.02 -14.17 10.26
CA GLY A 21 8.11 -14.81 11.01
C GLY A 21 8.98 -13.78 11.74
N ARG A 22 10.00 -13.25 11.06
CA ARG A 22 10.95 -12.29 11.62
C ARG A 22 10.51 -10.85 11.34
N LEU A 23 10.25 -10.10 12.40
CA LEU A 23 9.74 -8.72 12.32
C LEU A 23 10.72 -7.77 11.64
N ASP A 24 12.01 -7.89 11.95
CA ASP A 24 13.05 -7.06 11.36
C ASP A 24 13.14 -7.23 9.84
N GLN A 25 13.05 -8.47 9.36
CA GLN A 25 13.02 -8.76 7.92
C GLN A 25 11.75 -8.22 7.26
N THR A 26 10.60 -8.38 7.91
CA THR A 26 9.33 -7.84 7.43
C THR A 26 9.41 -6.32 7.26
N LEU A 27 9.90 -5.61 8.27
CA LEU A 27 10.07 -4.15 8.22
C LEU A 27 11.07 -3.73 7.15
N ALA A 28 12.21 -4.43 7.04
CA ALA A 28 13.22 -4.14 6.02
C ALA A 28 12.64 -4.30 4.59
N ASN A 29 11.87 -5.35 4.34
CA ASN A 29 11.21 -5.57 3.04
C ASN A 29 10.17 -4.50 2.72
N ILE A 30 9.39 -4.07 3.71
CA ILE A 30 8.42 -2.98 3.54
C ILE A 30 9.14 -1.66 3.21
N PHE A 31 10.16 -1.30 3.99
CA PHE A 31 10.90 -0.05 3.76
C PHE A 31 11.69 -0.07 2.45
N LEU A 32 12.11 -1.23 1.98
CA LEU A 32 12.74 -1.38 0.67
C LEU A 32 11.82 -0.88 -0.46
N LEU A 33 10.51 -1.15 -0.40
CA LEU A 33 9.54 -0.68 -1.41
C LEU A 33 9.46 0.85 -1.46
N ALA A 34 9.62 1.51 -0.32
CA ALA A 34 9.56 2.97 -0.21
C ALA A 34 10.81 3.65 -0.74
N HIS A 35 11.92 2.92 -0.92
CA HIS A 35 13.18 3.48 -1.39
C HIS A 35 13.01 4.17 -2.77
N PRO A 36 13.55 5.40 -2.96
CA PRO A 36 13.38 6.15 -4.20
C PRO A 36 13.87 5.42 -5.46
N ASP A 37 14.95 4.65 -5.35
CA ASP A 37 15.47 3.84 -6.46
C ASP A 37 14.44 2.89 -7.09
N TYR A 38 13.38 2.51 -6.36
CA TYR A 38 12.33 1.61 -6.86
C TYR A 38 11.00 2.34 -7.13
N ALA A 39 11.00 3.68 -7.20
CA ALA A 39 9.78 4.46 -7.41
C ALA A 39 9.07 4.13 -8.74
N ASP A 40 9.84 3.80 -9.77
CA ASP A 40 9.31 3.43 -11.10
C ASP A 40 8.95 1.94 -11.22
N LEU A 41 9.17 1.15 -10.16
CA LEU A 41 8.92 -0.28 -10.16
C LEU A 41 7.66 -0.60 -9.38
N ARG A 42 6.70 -1.27 -10.01
CA ARG A 42 5.51 -1.80 -9.31
C ARG A 42 5.90 -3.06 -8.57
N VAL A 43 6.01 -2.97 -7.24
CA VAL A 43 6.40 -4.10 -6.39
C VAL A 43 5.29 -4.40 -5.39
N THR A 44 4.84 -5.65 -5.39
CA THR A 44 3.79 -6.15 -4.49
C THR A 44 4.35 -7.25 -3.61
N LEU A 45 4.28 -7.07 -2.29
CA LEU A 45 4.51 -8.15 -1.32
C LEU A 45 3.23 -8.97 -1.19
N VAL A 46 3.34 -10.29 -1.19
CA VAL A 46 2.18 -11.18 -1.02
C VAL A 46 2.46 -12.18 0.10
N SER A 47 1.50 -12.31 1.03
CA SER A 47 1.53 -13.30 2.11
C SER A 47 0.12 -13.74 2.48
N GLY A 48 -0.24 -14.97 2.09
CA GLY A 48 -1.60 -15.47 2.26
C GLY A 48 -2.63 -14.56 1.59
N PRO A 49 -3.67 -14.09 2.31
CA PRO A 49 -4.69 -13.19 1.77
C PRO A 49 -4.25 -11.71 1.73
N GLU A 50 -3.01 -11.40 2.15
CA GLU A 50 -2.52 -10.03 2.26
C GLU A 50 -1.60 -9.67 1.10
N ARG A 51 -1.84 -8.48 0.56
CA ARG A 51 -1.03 -7.83 -0.47
C ARG A 51 -0.62 -6.45 0.04
N ALA A 52 0.66 -6.10 -0.11
CA ALA A 52 1.16 -4.81 0.29
C ALA A 52 2.06 -4.17 -0.77
N TRP A 53 1.86 -2.88 -1.02
CA TRP A 53 2.62 -2.09 -1.99
C TRP A 53 2.68 -0.63 -1.54
N VAL A 54 3.47 0.21 -2.21
CA VAL A 54 3.56 1.63 -1.91
C VAL A 54 2.75 2.47 -2.89
N MET A 55 2.04 3.47 -2.37
CA MET A 55 1.36 4.51 -3.13
C MET A 55 2.20 5.80 -3.08
N ARG A 56 2.38 6.43 -4.24
CA ARG A 56 3.12 7.70 -4.41
C ARG A 56 2.30 8.78 -5.11
N ASP A 57 1.17 8.41 -5.69
CA ASP A 57 0.27 9.26 -6.45
C ASP A 57 -1.18 8.76 -6.33
N GLU A 58 -1.72 8.11 -7.35
CA GLU A 58 -3.08 7.59 -7.41
C GLU A 58 -3.07 6.07 -7.64
N ILE A 59 -3.94 5.37 -6.92
CA ILE A 59 -4.16 3.94 -7.12
C ILE A 59 -5.64 3.63 -7.24
N VAL A 60 -5.89 2.50 -7.91
CA VAL A 60 -7.17 1.82 -7.93
C VAL A 60 -6.97 0.44 -7.30
N VAL A 61 -7.72 0.17 -6.24
CA VAL A 61 -7.72 -1.11 -5.54
C VAL A 61 -8.96 -1.88 -5.94
N ARG A 62 -8.78 -3.10 -6.44
CA ARG A 62 -9.87 -4.01 -6.76
C ARG A 62 -9.95 -5.10 -5.71
N GLY A 63 -11.16 -5.37 -5.26
CA GLY A 63 -11.44 -6.34 -4.21
C GLY A 63 -12.92 -6.61 -4.12
N ARG A 64 -13.38 -6.93 -2.92
CA ARG A 64 -14.80 -7.18 -2.64
C ARG A 64 -15.26 -6.37 -1.43
N PRO A 65 -16.55 -6.02 -1.35
CA PRO A 65 -17.11 -5.47 -0.12
C PRO A 65 -16.78 -6.35 1.09
N GLY A 66 -16.27 -5.75 2.15
CA GLY A 66 -15.81 -6.43 3.37
C GLY A 66 -14.32 -6.76 3.42
N ASP A 67 -13.57 -6.58 2.33
CA ASP A 67 -12.10 -6.58 2.37
C ASP A 67 -11.57 -5.43 3.23
N LEU A 68 -10.41 -5.63 3.85
CA LEU A 68 -9.75 -4.57 4.61
C LEU A 68 -8.68 -3.87 3.77
N LEU A 69 -8.65 -2.54 3.85
CA LEU A 69 -7.62 -1.71 3.24
C LEU A 69 -7.01 -0.77 4.27
N SER A 70 -5.71 -0.89 4.50
CA SER A 70 -4.94 0.02 5.35
C SER A 70 -4.07 0.94 4.51
N VAL A 71 -3.97 2.21 4.91
CA VAL A 71 -3.04 3.20 4.36
C VAL A 71 -2.19 3.75 5.50
N ILE A 72 -0.88 3.55 5.44
CA ILE A 72 0.07 3.87 6.52
C ILE A 72 1.17 4.77 5.96
N PRO A 73 1.39 5.98 6.51
CA PRO A 73 2.47 6.85 6.07
C PRO A 73 3.85 6.23 6.26
N LEU A 74 4.69 6.31 5.24
CA LEU A 74 6.11 5.93 5.29
C LEU A 74 7.05 7.15 5.19
N THR A 75 6.51 8.33 4.92
CA THR A 75 7.20 9.63 4.99
C THR A 75 6.72 10.43 6.20
N PRO A 76 7.45 11.49 6.63
CA PRO A 76 7.05 12.34 7.76
C PRO A 76 5.60 12.81 7.66
N ASP A 77 5.17 13.21 6.46
CA ASP A 77 3.78 13.50 6.14
C ASP A 77 3.39 12.89 4.79
N VAL A 78 2.13 12.46 4.70
CA VAL A 78 1.42 12.22 3.44
C VAL A 78 0.33 13.28 3.33
N THR A 79 0.37 14.10 2.29
CA THR A 79 -0.55 15.24 2.12
C THR A 79 -1.49 15.03 0.94
N GLY A 80 -2.65 15.68 1.00
CA GLY A 80 -3.69 15.57 -0.02
C GLY A 80 -4.30 14.18 -0.14
N LEU A 81 -4.21 13.37 0.92
CA LEU A 81 -4.72 12.02 0.94
C LEU A 81 -6.25 12.03 0.82
N THR A 82 -6.74 11.43 -0.25
CA THR A 82 -8.17 11.41 -0.58
C THR A 82 -8.60 9.99 -0.91
N TYR A 83 -9.72 9.57 -0.32
CA TYR A 83 -10.41 8.32 -0.63
C TYR A 83 -11.67 8.69 -1.41
N HIS A 84 -11.58 8.66 -2.74
CA HIS A 84 -12.62 9.19 -3.62
C HIS A 84 -13.92 8.42 -3.49
N HIS A 85 -13.84 7.09 -3.47
CA HIS A 85 -14.98 6.18 -3.31
C HIS A 85 -14.50 4.77 -2.93
N GLY A 86 -15.46 3.87 -2.68
CA GLY A 86 -15.20 2.45 -2.44
C GLY A 86 -14.75 2.09 -1.03
N LEU A 87 -14.49 3.08 -0.16
CA LEU A 87 -14.13 2.87 1.25
C LEU A 87 -15.19 3.40 2.21
N ARG A 88 -15.35 2.69 3.32
CA ARG A 88 -16.30 3.01 4.40
C ARG A 88 -16.00 4.34 5.08
N TRP A 89 -14.77 4.52 5.55
CA TRP A 89 -14.34 5.77 6.17
C TRP A 89 -13.64 6.62 5.11
N ARG A 90 -14.21 7.78 4.76
CA ARG A 90 -13.65 8.66 3.74
C ARG A 90 -12.62 9.61 4.32
N LEU A 91 -11.66 9.99 3.48
CA LEU A 91 -10.75 11.12 3.69
C LEU A 91 -10.81 12.01 2.46
N THR A 92 -10.68 13.32 2.67
CA THR A 92 -10.68 14.32 1.60
C THR A 92 -9.60 15.33 1.91
N ASP A 93 -8.64 15.46 1.00
CA ASP A 93 -7.48 16.38 1.11
C ASP A 93 -6.79 16.34 2.48
N ALA A 94 -6.70 15.14 3.08
CA ALA A 94 -6.21 14.99 4.44
C ALA A 94 -4.68 15.02 4.49
N VAL A 95 -4.14 15.51 5.61
CA VAL A 95 -2.75 15.33 6.00
C VAL A 95 -2.67 14.18 7.01
N MET A 96 -1.80 13.22 6.75
CA MET A 96 -1.57 12.07 7.62
C MET A 96 -0.09 12.02 8.02
N PRO A 97 0.26 12.34 9.28
CA PRO A 97 1.64 12.31 9.74
C PRO A 97 2.11 10.87 9.99
N PHE A 98 3.42 10.67 9.92
CA PHE A 98 4.07 9.43 10.31
C PHE A 98 3.63 8.99 11.72
N GLY A 99 3.32 7.69 11.86
CA GLY A 99 2.80 7.12 13.11
C GLY A 99 1.28 7.27 13.32
N SER A 100 0.56 7.96 12.42
CA SER A 100 -0.90 7.99 12.44
C SER A 100 -1.49 6.61 12.14
N SER A 101 -2.46 6.18 12.96
CA SER A 101 -3.24 4.95 12.76
C SER A 101 -4.57 5.17 12.03
N ARG A 102 -4.92 6.42 11.70
CA ARG A 102 -6.24 6.79 11.13
C ARG A 102 -6.59 6.07 9.82
N GLY A 103 -5.59 5.65 9.06
CA GLY A 103 -5.78 4.95 7.79
C GLY A 103 -5.82 3.42 7.90
N VAL A 104 -5.66 2.86 9.10
CA VAL A 104 -5.56 1.41 9.32
C VAL A 104 -6.95 0.75 9.36
N SER A 105 -7.08 -0.42 8.73
CA SER A 105 -8.27 -1.28 8.73
C SER A 105 -9.54 -0.60 8.22
N ASN A 106 -9.44 0.16 7.13
CA ASN A 106 -10.62 0.61 6.39
C ASN A 106 -11.32 -0.59 5.73
N GLU A 107 -12.58 -0.45 5.36
CA GLU A 107 -13.38 -1.52 4.76
C GLU A 107 -13.79 -1.11 3.35
N LEU A 108 -13.56 -2.00 2.37
CA LEU A 108 -14.13 -1.85 1.03
C LEU A 108 -15.64 -1.99 1.12
N VAL A 109 -16.38 -1.08 0.51
CA VAL A 109 -17.86 -1.11 0.41
C VAL A 109 -18.34 -1.30 -1.04
N ALA A 110 -17.40 -1.47 -1.96
CA ALA A 110 -17.61 -1.73 -3.38
C ALA A 110 -16.49 -2.65 -3.90
N GLU A 111 -16.59 -3.09 -5.16
CA GLU A 111 -15.55 -3.92 -5.81
C GLU A 111 -14.30 -3.13 -6.20
N GLU A 112 -14.39 -1.80 -6.18
CA GLU A 112 -13.29 -0.89 -6.51
C GLU A 112 -13.23 0.28 -5.53
N ALA A 113 -12.01 0.64 -5.11
CA ALA A 113 -11.71 1.83 -4.35
C ALA A 113 -10.61 2.65 -5.04
N ARG A 114 -10.83 3.97 -5.17
CA ARG A 114 -9.85 4.91 -5.74
C ARG A 114 -9.30 5.83 -4.66
N LEU A 115 -7.98 5.86 -4.54
CA LEU A 115 -7.27 6.66 -3.56
C LEU A 115 -6.18 7.49 -4.25
N SER A 116 -5.91 8.68 -3.74
CA SER A 116 -4.80 9.50 -4.22
C SER A 116 -4.12 10.26 -3.09
N LEU A 117 -2.86 10.65 -3.30
CA LEU A 117 -2.11 11.60 -2.48
C LEU A 117 -1.45 12.65 -3.36
N LYS A 118 -1.08 13.81 -2.78
CA LYS A 118 -0.32 14.88 -3.46
C LYS A 118 1.17 14.75 -3.22
N THR A 119 1.57 14.51 -1.98
CA THR A 119 2.99 14.33 -1.60
C THR A 119 3.15 13.26 -0.54
N GLY A 120 4.34 12.65 -0.51
CA GLY A 120 4.71 11.61 0.44
C GLY A 120 4.61 10.21 -0.15
N VAL A 121 4.83 9.20 0.70
CA VAL A 121 4.71 7.78 0.35
C VAL A 121 3.89 7.09 1.43
N ALA A 122 2.90 6.30 1.00
CA ALA A 122 2.10 5.49 1.91
C ALA A 122 2.24 4.00 1.58
N LEU A 123 2.38 3.16 2.59
CA LEU A 123 2.14 1.74 2.48
C LEU A 123 0.64 1.51 2.36
N VAL A 124 0.25 0.70 1.38
CA VAL A 124 -1.11 0.20 1.23
C VAL A 124 -1.09 -1.28 1.52
N ILE A 125 -2.00 -1.74 2.37
CA ILE A 125 -2.17 -3.16 2.70
C ILE A 125 -3.62 -3.53 2.43
N HIS A 126 -3.84 -4.39 1.44
CA HIS A 126 -5.14 -4.96 1.13
C HIS A 126 -5.17 -6.40 1.64
N ARG A 127 -6.18 -6.71 2.44
CA ARG A 127 -6.44 -8.04 2.97
C ARG A 127 -7.78 -8.53 2.47
N GLU A 128 -7.75 -9.60 1.70
CA GLU A 128 -8.95 -10.29 1.22
C GLU A 128 -9.72 -10.90 2.41
N SER A 129 -11.02 -10.67 2.45
CA SER A 129 -11.91 -11.24 3.46
C SER A 129 -12.33 -12.66 3.07
N ASN A 130 -12.39 -13.56 4.05
CA ASN A 130 -12.72 -14.97 3.84
C ASN A 130 -14.24 -15.25 3.77
N ARG A 131 -15.05 -14.23 3.43
CA ARG A 131 -16.52 -14.34 3.42
C ARG A 131 -17.06 -14.83 2.08
#